data_AF-A0A9R0W7H3-F1
#
_entry.id   AF-A0A9R0W7H3-F1
#
_cell.length_a   1.000
_cell.length_b   1.000
_cell.length_c   1.000
_cell.angle_alpha   90.00
_cell.angle_beta   90.00
_cell.angle_gamma   90.00
#
_symmetry.space_group_name_H-M   'P 1'
#
loop_
_entity.id
_entity.type
_entity.pdbx_description
1 polymer ?
#
loop_
_entity_poly.entity_id
_entity_poly.type
_entity_poly.pdbx_seq_one_letter_code
_entity_poly.pdbx_strand_id
1 'polypeptide(L)'
;MGDASFLELFKHHAFCGTEIRNPQLRERLEDFAERIAERLGKSPLAAKVVGSQLKRKTDITVWKDALTVKIDKLSEPMSALLWSYEKLDSCLQRCFLYCSLFPKGHIYGVDELVHLWMAEGLIDLCNQNRRLEDIGMDCFKEMISVSFFQPAYKKYGVMQYVMHDLLHDMAESLSKEDYFRLEDDKVTEIPSTVRHISVRVNSMKKHKQSICELHHLLTIICIDPLMDDVDELFSQILQNLKKLRVLLLSSYNSRELPESIGELKHLRYLNIIGTFISKAADDIDAC
;
A
#
# COMPACT_ATOMS: atom_id res chain seq x y z
N MET A 1 16.77 -17.75 15.59
CA MET A 1 16.05 -18.91 15.03
C MET A 1 17.09 -19.93 14.61
N GLY A 2 16.97 -21.20 14.97
CA GLY A 2 17.89 -22.24 14.50
C GLY A 2 17.59 -22.63 13.05
N ASP A 3 18.54 -23.27 12.36
CA ASP A 3 18.43 -23.55 10.91
C ASP A 3 17.24 -24.46 10.57
N ALA A 4 17.03 -25.51 11.37
CA ALA A 4 15.86 -26.38 11.23
C ALA A 4 14.54 -25.61 11.40
N SER A 5 14.45 -24.72 12.40
CA SER A 5 13.23 -23.92 12.59
C SER A 5 12.99 -22.90 11.48
N PHE A 6 14.06 -22.39 10.86
CA PHE A 6 13.96 -21.45 9.74
C PHE A 6 13.47 -22.13 8.45
N LEU A 7 14.02 -23.30 8.13
CA LEU A 7 13.58 -24.10 7.00
C LEU A 7 12.10 -24.50 7.14
N GLU A 8 11.68 -24.92 8.33
CA GLU A 8 10.28 -25.25 8.60
C GLU A 8 9.36 -24.04 8.42
N LEU A 9 9.78 -22.84 8.83
CA LEU A 9 9.03 -21.62 8.56
C LEU A 9 8.88 -21.38 7.04
N PHE A 10 9.96 -21.50 6.28
CA PHE A 10 9.91 -21.33 4.83
C PHE A 10 9.00 -22.38 4.17
N LYS A 11 9.21 -23.67 4.48
CA LYS A 11 8.41 -24.78 3.95
C LYS A 11 6.94 -24.63 4.32
N HIS A 12 6.63 -24.18 5.54
CA HIS A 12 5.27 -23.88 5.97
C HIS A 12 4.59 -22.90 5.00
N HIS A 13 5.23 -21.78 4.67
CA HIS A 13 4.66 -20.79 3.76
C HIS A 13 4.64 -21.25 2.29
N ALA A 14 5.67 -21.97 1.83
CA ALA A 14 5.79 -22.44 0.45
C ALA A 14 4.85 -23.59 0.08
N PHE A 15 4.55 -24.48 1.02
CA PHE A 15 3.71 -25.65 0.76
C PHE A 15 2.31 -25.56 1.39
N CYS A 16 1.99 -24.47 2.10
CA CYS A 16 0.68 -24.29 2.73
C CYS A 16 -0.47 -24.47 1.72
N GLY A 17 -1.39 -25.37 2.05
CA GLY A 17 -2.61 -25.62 1.25
C GLY A 17 -2.35 -26.14 -0.16
N THR A 18 -1.18 -26.73 -0.44
CA THR A 18 -0.82 -27.29 -1.75
C THR A 18 -0.75 -28.81 -1.67
N GLU A 19 -1.67 -29.52 -2.33
CA GLU A 19 -1.59 -30.97 -2.48
C GLU A 19 -0.70 -31.36 -3.66
N ILE A 20 0.56 -31.74 -3.39
CA ILE A 20 1.45 -32.27 -4.43
C ILE A 20 1.33 -33.80 -4.46
N ARG A 21 0.50 -34.31 -5.37
CA ARG A 21 0.22 -35.75 -5.49
C ARG A 21 1.37 -36.57 -6.08
N ASN A 22 2.25 -35.94 -6.85
CA ASN A 22 3.41 -36.60 -7.45
C ASN A 22 4.59 -36.59 -6.46
N PRO A 23 5.04 -37.76 -5.93
CA PRO A 23 6.12 -37.81 -4.94
C PRO A 23 7.46 -37.29 -5.47
N GLN A 24 7.80 -37.57 -6.74
CA GLN A 24 9.05 -37.10 -7.34
C GLN A 24 9.06 -35.59 -7.52
N LEU A 25 7.91 -35.01 -7.89
CA LEU A 25 7.80 -33.55 -7.95
C LEU A 25 7.95 -32.94 -6.56
N ARG A 26 7.29 -33.53 -5.55
CA ARG A 26 7.39 -33.07 -4.17
C ARG A 26 8.84 -33.08 -3.68
N GLU A 27 9.56 -34.18 -3.85
CA GLU A 27 10.97 -34.31 -3.49
C GLU A 27 11.83 -33.23 -4.17
N ARG A 28 11.63 -32.98 -5.47
CA ARG A 28 12.34 -31.92 -6.18
C ARG A 28 12.03 -30.53 -5.64
N LEU A 29 10.78 -30.24 -5.32
CA LEU A 29 10.39 -28.94 -4.74
C LEU A 29 10.94 -28.78 -3.31
N GLU A 30 11.04 -29.86 -2.54
CA GLU A 30 11.68 -29.86 -1.22
C GLU A 30 13.19 -29.60 -1.32
N ASP A 31 13.90 -30.14 -2.32
CA ASP A 31 15.31 -29.78 -2.62
C ASP A 31 15.45 -28.29 -2.95
N PHE A 32 14.57 -27.75 -3.79
CA PHE A 32 14.57 -26.32 -4.07
C PHE A 32 14.30 -25.50 -2.81
N ALA A 33 13.37 -25.94 -1.96
CA ALA A 33 13.03 -25.23 -0.73
C ALA A 33 14.22 -25.11 0.22
N GLU A 34 14.99 -26.18 0.37
CA GLU A 34 16.21 -26.19 1.19
C GLU A 34 17.24 -25.20 0.68
N ARG A 35 17.54 -25.27 -0.63
CA ARG A 35 18.52 -24.40 -1.29
C ARG A 35 18.11 -22.93 -1.31
N ILE A 36 16.81 -22.64 -1.40
CA ILE A 36 16.29 -21.27 -1.30
C ILE A 36 16.44 -20.77 0.14
N ALA A 37 16.02 -21.56 1.14
CA ALA A 37 16.10 -21.17 2.54
C ALA A 37 17.53 -20.81 2.98
N GLU A 38 18.53 -21.56 2.53
CA GLU A 38 19.95 -21.25 2.76
C GLU A 38 20.36 -19.84 2.28
N ARG A 39 19.68 -19.30 1.27
CA ARG A 39 19.98 -18.00 0.67
C ARG A 39 19.24 -16.82 1.29
N LEU A 40 18.24 -17.05 2.15
CA LEU A 40 17.39 -15.99 2.71
C LEU A 40 17.96 -15.32 3.97
N GLY A 41 19.23 -15.57 4.30
CA GLY A 41 19.94 -14.87 5.39
C GLY A 41 19.32 -15.05 6.78
N LYS A 42 18.51 -16.12 6.98
CA LYS A 42 17.75 -16.38 8.21
C LYS A 42 16.75 -15.28 8.60
N SER A 43 16.32 -14.44 7.64
CA SER A 43 15.29 -13.42 7.86
C SER A 43 13.88 -14.03 7.85
N PRO A 44 13.13 -14.02 8.96
CA PRO A 44 11.79 -14.62 9.01
C PRO A 44 10.83 -13.98 8.01
N LEU A 45 10.93 -12.67 7.79
CA LEU A 45 10.09 -11.98 6.81
C LEU A 45 10.41 -12.44 5.38
N ALA A 46 11.69 -12.56 5.02
CA ALA A 46 12.09 -13.07 3.71
C ALA A 46 11.58 -14.50 3.49
N ALA A 47 11.67 -15.37 4.51
CA ALA A 47 11.12 -16.72 4.45
C ALA A 47 9.61 -16.72 4.20
N LYS A 48 8.86 -15.86 4.92
CA LYS A 48 7.41 -15.74 4.76
C LYS A 48 7.04 -15.26 3.37
N VAL A 49 7.65 -14.19 2.90
CA VAL A 49 7.30 -13.52 1.64
C VAL A 49 7.69 -14.37 0.43
N VAL A 50 8.94 -14.87 0.36
CA VAL A 50 9.38 -15.74 -0.75
C VAL A 50 8.64 -17.08 -0.72
N GLY A 51 8.48 -17.68 0.46
CA GLY A 51 7.71 -18.92 0.60
C GLY A 51 6.27 -18.71 0.11
N SER A 52 5.61 -17.64 0.56
CA SER A 52 4.24 -17.35 0.16
C SER A 52 4.10 -17.04 -1.34
N GLN A 53 5.12 -16.46 -1.98
CA GLN A 53 5.14 -16.25 -3.43
C GLN A 53 5.24 -17.56 -4.23
N LEU A 54 5.93 -18.56 -3.67
CA LEU A 54 6.05 -19.91 -4.24
C LEU A 54 4.86 -20.81 -3.91
N LYS A 55 3.98 -20.36 -3.02
CA LYS A 55 2.77 -21.09 -2.61
C LYS A 55 1.95 -21.49 -3.83
N ARG A 56 1.53 -22.75 -3.87
CA ARG A 56 0.75 -23.36 -4.98
C ARG A 56 1.47 -23.37 -6.33
N LYS A 57 2.75 -23.04 -6.42
CA LYS A 57 3.53 -23.13 -7.66
C LYS A 57 4.14 -24.53 -7.77
N THR A 58 3.62 -25.33 -8.70
CA THR A 58 4.18 -26.67 -9.01
C THR A 58 5.17 -26.64 -10.17
N ASP A 59 5.28 -25.50 -10.86
CA ASP A 59 6.22 -25.31 -11.96
C ASP A 59 7.64 -25.12 -11.44
N ILE A 60 8.51 -26.08 -11.75
CA ILE A 60 9.92 -26.09 -11.38
C ILE A 60 10.66 -24.84 -11.90
N THR A 61 10.24 -24.24 -13.01
CA THR A 61 10.90 -23.05 -13.56
C THR A 61 10.78 -21.86 -12.60
N VAL A 62 9.65 -21.73 -11.89
CA VAL A 62 9.43 -20.66 -10.89
C VAL A 62 10.35 -20.85 -9.68
N TRP A 63 10.55 -22.09 -9.24
CA TRP A 63 11.47 -22.41 -8.13
C TRP A 63 12.94 -22.26 -8.52
N LYS A 64 13.29 -22.59 -9.76
CA LYS A 64 14.61 -22.30 -10.32
C LYS A 64 14.84 -20.79 -10.43
N ASP A 65 13.84 -20.03 -10.84
CA ASP A 65 13.95 -18.58 -10.96
C ASP A 65 14.32 -17.92 -9.62
N ALA A 66 13.67 -18.36 -8.53
CA ALA A 66 14.01 -17.96 -7.17
C ALA A 66 15.47 -18.27 -6.78
N LEU A 67 16.09 -19.28 -7.39
CA LEU A 67 17.53 -19.59 -7.24
C LEU A 67 18.43 -18.83 -8.22
N THR A 68 17.93 -18.35 -9.35
CA THR A 68 18.76 -17.66 -10.36
C THR A 68 18.96 -16.18 -10.11
N VAL A 69 18.22 -15.58 -9.17
CA VAL A 69 18.49 -14.22 -8.68
C VAL A 69 19.97 -14.17 -8.27
N LYS A 70 20.76 -13.32 -8.96
CA LYS A 70 22.22 -13.22 -8.81
C LYS A 70 22.63 -13.09 -7.34
N ILE A 71 23.04 -14.22 -6.75
CA ILE A 71 24.27 -14.47 -5.97
C ILE A 71 24.96 -13.13 -5.64
N ASP A 72 24.54 -12.36 -4.63
CA ASP A 72 24.88 -12.49 -3.20
C ASP A 72 23.80 -11.89 -2.26
N LYS A 73 22.66 -11.40 -2.79
CA LYS A 73 21.83 -10.41 -2.08
C LYS A 73 20.55 -10.89 -1.41
N LEU A 74 20.13 -12.16 -1.57
CA LEU A 74 18.92 -12.66 -0.88
C LEU A 74 19.09 -12.78 0.65
N SER A 75 20.34 -12.76 1.14
CA SER A 75 20.63 -12.66 2.57
C SER A 75 20.21 -11.31 3.14
N GLU A 76 20.21 -10.27 2.30
CA GLU A 76 19.61 -8.98 2.59
C GLU A 76 18.10 -9.11 2.40
N PRO A 77 17.29 -8.91 3.45
CA PRO A 77 15.84 -9.06 3.38
C PRO A 77 15.23 -8.31 2.19
N MET A 78 15.74 -7.12 1.88
CA MET A 78 15.24 -6.27 0.80
C MET A 78 15.24 -6.94 -0.57
N SER A 79 16.26 -7.73 -0.92
CA SER A 79 16.31 -8.38 -2.23
C SER A 79 15.29 -9.52 -2.35
N ALA A 80 15.03 -10.23 -1.26
CA ALA A 80 14.00 -11.27 -1.21
C ALA A 80 12.59 -10.67 -1.33
N LEU A 81 12.36 -9.52 -0.69
CA LEU A 81 11.13 -8.76 -0.82
C LEU A 81 10.95 -8.24 -2.25
N LEU A 82 12.01 -7.67 -2.84
CA LEU A 82 12.00 -7.14 -4.20
C LEU A 82 11.69 -8.23 -5.23
N TRP A 83 12.33 -9.39 -5.12
CA TRP A 83 12.01 -10.53 -6.00
C TRP A 83 10.53 -10.90 -5.91
N SER A 84 9.97 -10.96 -4.70
CA SER A 84 8.56 -11.30 -4.52
C SER A 84 7.63 -10.23 -5.11
N TYR A 85 7.99 -8.94 -4.96
CA TYR A 85 7.29 -7.82 -5.59
C TYR A 85 7.34 -7.88 -7.12
N GLU A 86 8.49 -8.23 -7.72
CA GLU A 86 8.65 -8.37 -9.17
C GLU A 86 7.80 -9.51 -9.76
N LYS A 87 7.32 -10.45 -8.92
CA LYS A 87 6.41 -11.53 -9.34
C LYS A 87 4.93 -11.17 -9.21
N LEU A 88 4.60 -10.02 -8.64
CA LEU A 88 3.24 -9.50 -8.63
C LEU A 88 2.86 -8.97 -10.01
N ASP A 89 1.57 -9.01 -10.34
CA ASP A 89 1.07 -8.28 -11.50
C ASP A 89 1.15 -6.76 -11.27
N SER A 90 1.06 -6.00 -12.36
CA SER A 90 1.20 -4.54 -12.31
C SER A 90 0.10 -3.85 -11.48
N CYS A 91 -1.08 -4.46 -11.34
CA CYS A 91 -2.16 -3.93 -10.52
C CYS A 91 -1.78 -4.03 -9.03
N LEU A 92 -1.36 -5.21 -8.59
CA LEU A 92 -0.89 -5.47 -7.22
C LEU A 92 0.34 -4.63 -6.87
N GLN A 93 1.28 -4.48 -7.80
CA GLN A 93 2.44 -3.62 -7.61
C GLN A 93 2.04 -2.17 -7.31
N ARG A 94 1.17 -1.59 -8.15
CA ARG A 94 0.66 -0.22 -7.95
C ARG A 94 -0.08 -0.07 -6.61
N CYS A 95 -0.95 -1.02 -6.28
CA CYS A 95 -1.71 -1.00 -5.03
C CYS A 95 -0.79 -1.11 -3.79
N PHE A 96 0.27 -1.93 -3.88
CA PHE A 96 1.29 -2.03 -2.84
C PHE A 96 2.07 -0.73 -2.67
N LEU A 97 2.56 -0.12 -3.77
CA LEU A 97 3.28 1.15 -3.72
C LEU A 97 2.42 2.26 -3.11
N TYR A 98 1.12 2.29 -3.39
CA TYR A 98 0.19 3.27 -2.81
C TYR A 98 0.16 3.23 -1.27
N CYS A 99 0.41 2.07 -0.68
CA CYS A 99 0.45 1.93 0.78
C CYS A 99 1.61 2.71 1.41
N SER A 100 2.62 3.12 0.63
CA SER A 100 3.72 3.95 1.12
C SER A 100 3.27 5.36 1.53
N LEU A 101 2.06 5.80 1.19
CA LEU A 101 1.49 7.08 1.68
C LEU A 101 1.15 7.02 3.17
N PHE A 102 0.94 5.84 3.71
CA PHE A 102 0.62 5.68 5.12
C PHE A 102 1.92 5.51 5.92
N PRO A 103 1.97 5.99 7.17
CA PRO A 103 3.15 5.85 8.01
C PRO A 103 3.41 4.40 8.39
N LYS A 104 4.64 4.08 8.80
CA LYS A 104 4.96 2.76 9.38
C LYS A 104 4.04 2.43 10.56
N GLY A 105 3.68 1.16 10.67
CA GLY A 105 2.74 0.69 11.68
C GLY A 105 1.28 1.13 11.46
N HIS A 106 0.94 1.77 10.34
CA HIS A 106 -0.45 2.09 10.02
C HIS A 106 -1.32 0.83 9.97
N ILE A 107 -2.53 0.94 10.51
CA ILE A 107 -3.51 -0.14 10.55
C ILE A 107 -4.49 0.06 9.41
N TYR A 108 -4.42 -0.81 8.42
CA TYR A 108 -5.23 -0.75 7.21
C TYR A 108 -6.58 -1.44 7.43
N GLY A 109 -7.64 -0.67 7.26
CA GLY A 109 -8.98 -1.19 7.03
C GLY A 109 -9.12 -1.64 5.58
N VAL A 110 -9.58 -2.87 5.36
CA VAL A 110 -9.66 -3.46 4.01
C VAL A 110 -10.55 -2.63 3.10
N ASP A 111 -11.76 -2.28 3.56
CA ASP A 111 -12.72 -1.55 2.73
C ASP A 111 -12.23 -0.15 2.38
N GLU A 112 -11.64 0.59 3.34
CA GLU A 112 -11.06 1.91 3.08
C GLU A 112 -9.95 1.85 2.03
N LEU A 113 -8.99 0.92 2.20
CA LEU A 113 -7.87 0.81 1.27
C LEU A 113 -8.32 0.40 -0.14
N VAL A 114 -9.32 -0.47 -0.24
CA VAL A 114 -9.92 -0.86 -1.51
C VAL A 114 -10.58 0.33 -2.20
N HIS A 115 -11.38 1.14 -1.49
CA HIS A 115 -11.99 2.34 -2.08
C HIS A 115 -10.95 3.37 -2.53
N LEU A 116 -9.84 3.52 -1.78
CA LEU A 116 -8.73 4.38 -2.19
C LEU A 116 -8.07 3.91 -3.49
N TRP A 117 -7.76 2.61 -3.60
CA TRP A 117 -7.21 2.05 -4.83
C TRP A 117 -8.15 2.20 -6.04
N MET A 118 -9.46 2.09 -5.82
CA MET A 118 -10.49 2.32 -6.84
C MET A 118 -10.52 3.77 -7.29
N ALA A 119 -10.54 4.72 -6.35
CA ALA A 119 -10.62 6.15 -6.64
C ALA A 119 -9.41 6.63 -7.44
N GLU A 120 -8.22 6.13 -7.10
CA GLU A 120 -7.00 6.40 -7.85
C GLU A 120 -6.98 5.76 -9.24
N GLY A 121 -7.77 4.70 -9.45
CA GLY A 121 -7.75 3.90 -10.67
C GLY A 121 -6.54 2.97 -10.75
N LEU A 122 -6.07 2.45 -9.61
CA LEU A 122 -4.98 1.46 -9.57
C LEU A 122 -5.47 0.07 -9.96
N ILE A 123 -6.78 -0.17 -9.82
CA ILE A 123 -7.47 -1.41 -10.15
C ILE A 123 -8.17 -1.24 -11.50
N ASP A 124 -7.83 -2.11 -12.46
CA ASP A 124 -8.34 -2.02 -13.83
C ASP A 124 -9.58 -2.90 -14.06
N LEU A 125 -10.49 -2.41 -14.91
CA LEU A 125 -11.72 -3.09 -15.36
C LEU A 125 -11.50 -4.14 -16.45
N CYS A 126 -10.33 -4.78 -16.52
CA CYS A 126 -10.04 -5.77 -17.57
C CYS A 126 -11.10 -6.90 -17.64
N ASN A 127 -11.88 -7.10 -16.58
CA ASN A 127 -13.08 -7.93 -16.56
C ASN A 127 -14.35 -7.09 -16.42
N GLN A 128 -15.03 -6.80 -17.54
CA GLN A 128 -16.25 -5.96 -17.60
C GLN A 128 -17.46 -6.51 -16.82
N ASN A 129 -17.38 -7.73 -16.28
CA ASN A 129 -18.49 -8.40 -15.59
C ASN A 129 -18.36 -8.45 -14.06
N ARG A 130 -17.38 -7.76 -13.47
CA ARG A 130 -17.14 -7.76 -12.02
C ARG A 130 -17.20 -6.36 -11.44
N ARG A 131 -17.69 -6.25 -10.19
CA ARG A 131 -17.65 -4.97 -9.45
C ARG A 131 -16.21 -4.66 -9.06
N LEU A 132 -15.86 -3.37 -9.07
CA LEU A 132 -14.50 -2.92 -8.75
C LEU A 132 -14.09 -3.29 -7.32
N GLU A 133 -15.04 -3.25 -6.39
CA GLU A 133 -14.88 -3.64 -4.99
C GLU A 133 -14.48 -5.12 -4.88
N ASP A 134 -15.08 -5.99 -5.70
CA ASP A 134 -14.75 -7.41 -5.71
C ASP A 134 -13.33 -7.63 -6.25
N ILE A 135 -12.90 -6.84 -7.25
CA ILE A 135 -11.54 -6.90 -7.79
C ILE A 135 -10.54 -6.37 -6.76
N GLY A 136 -10.82 -5.22 -6.13
CA GLY A 136 -9.96 -4.66 -5.09
C GLY A 136 -9.83 -5.55 -3.86
N MET A 137 -10.92 -6.20 -3.46
CA MET A 137 -10.91 -7.20 -2.40
C MET A 137 -10.03 -8.41 -2.77
N ASP A 138 -10.07 -8.87 -4.02
CA ASP A 138 -9.16 -9.92 -4.50
C ASP A 138 -7.70 -9.46 -4.49
N CYS A 139 -7.42 -8.21 -4.90
CA CYS A 139 -6.09 -7.63 -4.81
C CYS A 139 -5.57 -7.63 -3.36
N PHE A 140 -6.41 -7.21 -2.40
CA PHE A 140 -6.05 -7.22 -0.99
C PHE A 140 -5.80 -8.64 -0.47
N LYS A 141 -6.68 -9.59 -0.82
CA LYS A 141 -6.52 -11.01 -0.47
C LYS A 141 -5.23 -11.60 -1.04
N GLU A 142 -4.83 -11.22 -2.25
CA GLU A 142 -3.58 -11.67 -2.83
C GLU A 142 -2.37 -11.08 -2.10
N MET A 143 -2.41 -9.82 -1.68
CA MET A 143 -1.34 -9.25 -0.85
C MET A 143 -1.22 -9.95 0.51
N ILE A 144 -2.33 -10.38 1.13
CA ILE A 144 -2.28 -11.26 2.31
C ILE A 144 -1.67 -12.61 1.92
N SER A 145 -2.10 -13.18 0.79
CA SER A 145 -1.65 -14.47 0.28
C SER A 145 -0.14 -14.53 0.12
N VAL A 146 0.50 -13.44 -0.32
CA VAL A 146 1.97 -13.30 -0.50
C VAL A 146 2.68 -12.73 0.73
N SER A 147 2.00 -12.61 1.88
CA SER A 147 2.53 -12.07 3.15
C SER A 147 2.99 -10.60 3.11
N PHE A 148 2.43 -9.79 2.20
CA PHE A 148 2.68 -8.34 2.18
C PHE A 148 1.88 -7.61 3.27
N PHE A 149 0.69 -8.13 3.59
CA PHE A 149 -0.08 -7.75 4.77
C PHE A 149 -0.16 -8.89 5.76
N GLN A 150 -0.11 -8.55 7.05
CA GLN A 150 -0.32 -9.49 8.14
C GLN A 150 -1.50 -9.05 9.02
N PRO A 151 -2.25 -10.01 9.60
CA PRO A 151 -3.32 -9.69 10.53
C PRO A 151 -2.77 -8.97 11.76
N ALA A 152 -3.37 -7.83 12.13
CA ALA A 152 -3.03 -7.07 13.34
C ALA A 152 -3.97 -7.41 14.50
N TYR A 153 -5.23 -6.94 14.44
CA TYR A 153 -6.27 -7.22 15.43
C TYR A 153 -7.68 -7.07 14.82
N LYS A 154 -8.72 -7.50 15.53
CA LYS A 154 -10.11 -7.30 15.09
C LYS A 154 -10.69 -6.03 15.71
N LYS A 155 -11.20 -5.12 14.87
CA LYS A 155 -11.95 -3.92 15.26
C LYS A 155 -13.42 -4.13 14.90
N TYR A 156 -14.33 -4.10 15.89
CA TYR A 156 -15.77 -4.38 15.70
C TYR A 156 -16.05 -5.69 14.93
N GLY A 157 -15.27 -6.74 15.20
CA GLY A 157 -15.39 -8.04 14.53
C GLY A 157 -14.68 -8.14 13.17
N VAL A 158 -14.22 -7.03 12.59
CA VAL A 158 -13.53 -6.98 11.30
C VAL A 158 -12.02 -7.02 11.49
N MET A 159 -11.34 -7.93 10.80
CA MET A 159 -9.88 -8.08 10.85
C MET A 159 -9.20 -6.86 10.22
N GLN A 160 -8.27 -6.26 10.95
CA GLN A 160 -7.41 -5.17 10.50
C GLN A 160 -6.02 -5.69 10.18
N TYR A 161 -5.32 -5.00 9.29
CA TYR A 161 -4.02 -5.45 8.76
C TYR A 161 -2.94 -4.42 8.97
N VAL A 162 -1.70 -4.89 9.00
CA VAL A 162 -0.51 -4.04 9.07
C VAL A 162 0.51 -4.53 8.05
N MET A 163 1.29 -3.60 7.49
CA MET A 163 2.43 -3.90 6.65
C MET A 163 3.70 -3.90 7.50
N HIS A 164 4.60 -4.85 7.26
CA HIS A 164 5.88 -4.90 7.97
C HIS A 164 6.77 -3.71 7.55
N ASP A 165 7.51 -3.11 8.48
CA ASP A 165 8.34 -1.92 8.22
C ASP A 165 9.30 -2.05 7.03
N LEU A 166 9.99 -3.19 6.87
CA LEU A 166 10.84 -3.46 5.70
C LEU A 166 10.08 -3.50 4.35
N LEU A 167 8.84 -4.00 4.33
CA LEU A 167 8.00 -3.94 3.13
C LEU A 167 7.57 -2.50 2.85
N HIS A 168 7.26 -1.74 3.91
CA HIS A 168 6.94 -0.33 3.80
C HIS A 168 8.13 0.50 3.28
N ASP A 169 9.35 0.27 3.81
CA ASP A 169 10.60 0.86 3.32
C ASP A 169 10.82 0.56 1.84
N MET A 170 10.54 -0.68 1.42
CA MET A 170 10.60 -1.06 0.02
C MET A 170 9.59 -0.27 -0.83
N ALA A 171 8.33 -0.22 -0.41
CA ALA A 171 7.27 0.50 -1.11
C ALA A 171 7.64 1.98 -1.29
N GLU A 172 8.10 2.63 -0.23
CA GLU A 172 8.58 4.01 -0.27
C GLU A 172 9.75 4.20 -1.22
N SER A 173 10.76 3.33 -1.16
CA SER A 173 11.94 3.45 -2.03
C SER A 173 11.61 3.37 -3.52
N LEU A 174 10.60 2.56 -3.87
CA LEU A 174 10.14 2.33 -5.23
C LEU A 174 9.15 3.39 -5.72
N SER A 175 8.50 4.12 -4.81
CA SER A 175 7.44 5.08 -5.14
C SER A 175 7.87 6.56 -5.05
N LYS A 176 9.09 6.85 -4.59
CA LYS A 176 9.60 8.19 -4.25
C LYS A 176 9.47 9.29 -5.31
N GLU A 177 9.31 8.93 -6.59
CA GLU A 177 9.16 9.89 -7.68
C GLU A 177 7.75 10.49 -7.73
N ASP A 178 6.74 9.68 -7.44
CA ASP A 178 5.32 10.03 -7.54
C ASP A 178 4.65 10.22 -6.16
N TYR A 179 5.22 9.64 -5.10
CA TYR A 179 4.63 9.55 -3.76
C TYR A 179 5.50 10.25 -2.73
N PHE A 180 4.87 11.01 -1.84
CA PHE A 180 5.58 11.73 -0.79
C PHE A 180 4.82 11.71 0.53
N ARG A 181 5.53 11.39 1.62
CA ARG A 181 5.01 11.55 2.98
C ARG A 181 5.66 12.77 3.63
N LEU A 182 4.85 13.78 3.90
CA LEU A 182 5.23 14.97 4.63
C LEU A 182 5.01 14.73 6.13
N GLU A 183 6.06 14.31 6.83
CA GLU A 183 6.01 13.89 8.25
C GLU A 183 6.84 14.79 9.19
N ASP A 184 7.57 15.77 8.65
CA ASP A 184 8.41 16.70 9.43
C ASP A 184 8.13 18.16 9.03
N ASP A 185 7.77 18.99 10.01
CA ASP A 185 7.56 20.44 9.87
C ASP A 185 8.80 21.19 9.36
N LYS A 186 9.98 20.55 9.33
CA LYS A 186 11.25 21.10 8.82
C LYS A 186 11.48 20.85 7.34
N VAL A 187 10.64 20.05 6.66
CA VAL A 187 10.77 19.81 5.22
C VAL A 187 10.62 21.14 4.47
N THR A 188 11.66 21.57 3.76
CA THR A 188 11.66 22.84 3.04
C THR A 188 11.19 22.72 1.60
N GLU A 189 11.28 21.52 1.02
CA GLU A 189 10.97 21.28 -0.40
C GLU A 189 10.13 20.01 -0.55
N ILE A 190 9.09 20.11 -1.36
CA ILE A 190 8.28 18.97 -1.82
C ILE A 190 8.60 18.79 -3.31
N PRO A 191 9.01 17.59 -3.77
CA PRO A 191 9.36 17.39 -5.16
C PRO A 191 8.17 17.69 -6.08
N SER A 192 8.39 18.47 -7.13
CA SER A 192 7.32 18.90 -8.06
C SER A 192 6.74 17.76 -8.91
N THR A 193 7.41 16.60 -8.95
CA THR A 193 6.94 15.38 -9.62
C THR A 193 5.87 14.63 -8.83
N VAL A 194 5.70 14.96 -7.54
CA VAL A 194 4.78 14.26 -6.65
C VAL A 194 3.35 14.40 -7.15
N ARG A 195 2.68 13.25 -7.24
CA ARG A 195 1.26 13.12 -7.60
C ARG A 195 0.40 12.63 -6.45
N HIS A 196 1.02 12.09 -5.39
CA HIS A 196 0.30 11.60 -4.22
C HIS A 196 1.02 12.06 -2.96
N ILE A 197 0.34 12.83 -2.10
CA ILE A 197 0.92 13.31 -0.85
C ILE A 197 0.10 12.83 0.36
N SER A 198 0.81 12.41 1.39
CA SER A 198 0.27 12.24 2.74
C SER A 198 0.90 13.27 3.66
N VAL A 199 0.09 13.86 4.53
CA VAL A 199 0.44 15.00 5.36
C VAL A 199 0.19 14.62 6.81
N ARG A 200 1.27 14.61 7.57
CA ARG A 200 1.32 14.24 8.98
C ARG A 200 2.26 15.20 9.73
N VAL A 201 1.96 16.49 9.63
CA VAL A 201 2.69 17.58 10.30
C VAL A 201 1.77 18.32 11.27
N ASN A 202 2.36 19.09 12.20
CA ASN A 202 1.56 19.89 13.12
C ASN A 202 0.88 21.06 12.39
N SER A 203 1.60 21.70 11.45
CA SER A 203 1.09 22.83 10.67
C SER A 203 1.46 22.71 9.18
N MET A 204 0.44 22.49 8.37
CA MET A 204 0.50 22.48 6.91
C MET A 204 0.64 23.90 6.32
N LYS A 205 0.38 24.96 7.09
CA LYS A 205 0.55 26.37 6.65
C LYS A 205 1.92 26.66 6.05
N LYS A 206 3.00 26.09 6.61
CA LYS A 206 4.37 26.27 6.10
C LYS A 206 4.59 25.65 4.73
N HIS A 207 3.86 24.59 4.43
CA HIS A 207 4.01 23.81 3.19
C HIS A 207 2.95 24.19 2.15
N LYS A 208 1.99 25.08 2.50
CA LYS A 208 0.89 25.52 1.64
C LYS A 208 1.35 25.88 0.23
N GLN A 209 2.36 26.75 0.12
CA GLN A 209 2.83 27.24 -1.17
C GLN A 209 3.35 26.10 -2.05
N SER A 210 4.21 25.25 -1.50
CA SER A 210 4.75 24.08 -2.21
C SER A 210 3.65 23.11 -2.64
N ILE A 211 2.63 22.89 -1.81
CA ILE A 211 1.51 22.01 -2.13
C ILE A 211 0.64 22.61 -3.24
N CYS A 212 0.37 23.91 -3.22
CA CYS A 212 -0.37 24.63 -4.26
C CYS A 212 0.31 24.58 -5.64
N GLU A 213 1.64 24.42 -5.67
CA GLU A 213 2.42 24.32 -6.91
C GLU A 213 2.40 22.91 -7.53
N LEU A 214 1.87 21.91 -6.82
CA LEU A 214 1.70 20.54 -7.34
C LEU A 214 0.48 20.44 -8.27
N HIS A 215 0.50 21.12 -9.42
CA HIS A 215 -0.63 21.17 -10.36
C HIS A 215 -1.09 19.81 -10.94
N HIS A 216 -0.32 18.75 -10.67
CA HIS A 216 -0.63 17.36 -11.05
C HIS A 216 -0.99 16.46 -9.87
N LEU A 217 -1.18 17.02 -8.67
CA LEU A 217 -1.55 16.28 -7.47
C LEU A 217 -2.92 15.60 -7.65
N LEU A 218 -2.96 14.30 -7.36
CA LEU A 218 -4.11 13.42 -7.44
C LEU A 218 -4.63 13.05 -6.05
N THR A 219 -3.75 12.95 -5.05
CA THR A 219 -4.10 12.54 -3.68
C THR A 219 -3.59 13.53 -2.64
N ILE A 220 -4.45 13.88 -1.68
CA ILE A 220 -4.05 14.42 -0.39
C ILE A 220 -4.66 13.56 0.71
N ILE A 221 -3.81 13.02 1.58
CA ILE A 221 -4.22 12.28 2.77
C ILE A 221 -3.75 13.03 4.01
N CYS A 222 -4.66 13.42 4.89
CA CYS A 222 -4.39 13.99 6.21
C CYS A 222 -4.90 13.00 7.27
N ILE A 223 -3.99 12.19 7.81
CA ILE A 223 -4.31 11.07 8.73
C ILE A 223 -4.52 11.56 10.16
N ASP A 224 -3.71 12.53 10.58
CA ASP A 224 -3.75 13.08 11.94
C ASP A 224 -4.44 14.45 11.96
N PRO A 225 -4.99 14.88 13.10
CA PRO A 225 -5.51 16.23 13.28
C PRO A 225 -4.45 17.29 12.97
N LEU A 226 -4.83 18.25 12.12
CA LEU A 226 -4.04 19.46 11.91
C LEU A 226 -4.37 20.47 13.01
N MET A 227 -3.34 21.15 13.54
CA MET A 227 -3.52 22.24 14.51
C MET A 227 -3.86 23.57 13.84
N ASP A 228 -3.85 23.61 12.51
CA ASP A 228 -4.12 24.81 11.74
C ASP A 228 -5.58 25.23 11.78
N ASP A 229 -5.81 26.53 11.59
CA ASP A 229 -7.07 27.00 11.01
C ASP A 229 -7.11 26.57 9.54
N VAL A 230 -7.87 25.50 9.30
CA VAL A 230 -7.84 24.72 8.07
C VAL A 230 -8.73 25.32 6.98
N ASP A 231 -9.67 26.21 7.30
CA ASP A 231 -10.67 26.67 6.33
C ASP A 231 -10.03 27.45 5.17
N GLU A 232 -9.26 28.50 5.48
CA GLU A 232 -8.58 29.31 4.45
C GLU A 232 -7.50 28.50 3.73
N LEU A 233 -6.78 27.65 4.48
CA LEU A 233 -5.71 26.82 3.97
C LEU A 233 -6.22 25.83 2.92
N PHE A 234 -7.26 25.06 3.25
CA PHE A 234 -7.84 24.10 2.31
C PHE A 234 -8.55 24.80 1.16
N SER A 235 -9.24 25.92 1.40
CA SER A 235 -9.85 26.69 0.31
C SER A 235 -8.84 27.03 -0.80
N GLN A 236 -7.66 27.52 -0.44
CA GLN A 236 -6.62 27.88 -1.41
C GLN A 236 -5.99 26.65 -2.09
N ILE A 237 -5.75 25.59 -1.32
CA ILE A 237 -5.20 24.33 -1.85
C ILE A 237 -6.17 23.71 -2.88
N LEU A 238 -7.45 23.59 -2.53
CA LEU A 238 -8.46 22.98 -3.40
C LEU A 238 -8.79 23.86 -4.62
N GLN A 239 -8.65 25.18 -4.51
CA GLN A 239 -8.73 26.07 -5.68
C GLN A 239 -7.64 25.78 -6.73
N ASN A 240 -6.43 25.42 -6.30
CA ASN A 240 -5.30 25.19 -7.22
C ASN A 240 -5.23 23.76 -7.76
N LEU A 241 -5.73 22.78 -7.02
CA LEU A 241 -5.53 21.36 -7.29
C LEU A 241 -6.71 20.71 -8.03
N LYS A 242 -7.00 21.22 -9.23
CA LYS A 242 -8.17 20.77 -10.02
C LYS A 242 -8.14 19.32 -10.51
N LYS A 243 -7.00 18.63 -10.38
CA LYS A 243 -6.83 17.21 -10.78
C LYS A 243 -7.02 16.21 -9.63
N LEU A 244 -7.31 16.72 -8.42
CA LEU A 244 -7.44 15.89 -7.24
C LEU A 244 -8.55 14.84 -7.41
N ARG A 245 -8.22 13.59 -7.06
CA ARG A 245 -9.10 12.42 -7.09
C ARG A 245 -9.43 11.93 -5.69
N VAL A 246 -8.49 12.02 -4.77
CA VAL A 246 -8.64 11.54 -3.40
C VAL A 246 -8.33 12.66 -2.43
N LEU A 247 -9.29 12.95 -1.55
CA LEU A 247 -9.12 13.83 -0.40
C LEU A 247 -9.56 13.08 0.86
N LEU A 248 -8.61 12.78 1.74
CA LEU A 248 -8.87 12.11 3.02
C LEU A 248 -8.51 13.06 4.16
N LEU A 249 -9.50 13.39 4.99
CA LEU A 249 -9.39 14.35 6.09
C LEU A 249 -9.87 13.70 7.40
N SER A 250 -9.04 12.90 8.05
CA SER A 250 -9.45 12.12 9.22
C SER A 250 -9.73 12.96 10.48
N SER A 251 -9.45 14.26 10.47
CA SER A 251 -9.60 15.16 11.64
C SER A 251 -9.61 16.64 11.22
N TYR A 252 -10.44 16.98 10.24
CA TYR A 252 -10.77 18.35 9.88
C TYR A 252 -11.57 19.02 11.00
N ASN A 253 -11.01 20.10 11.56
CA ASN A 253 -11.55 20.78 12.74
C ASN A 253 -12.65 21.82 12.45
N SER A 254 -13.05 21.99 11.18
CA SER A 254 -14.15 22.87 10.81
C SER A 254 -15.45 22.11 10.55
N ARG A 255 -16.57 22.85 10.60
CA ARG A 255 -17.94 22.34 10.53
C ARG A 255 -18.50 22.26 9.12
N GLU A 256 -17.84 22.90 8.17
CA GLU A 256 -18.28 23.01 6.79
C GLU A 256 -17.07 22.77 5.86
N LEU A 257 -17.30 22.11 4.73
CA LEU A 257 -16.28 21.99 3.70
C LEU A 257 -16.17 23.31 2.92
N PRO A 258 -14.97 23.68 2.44
CA PRO A 258 -14.82 24.82 1.55
C PRO A 258 -15.68 24.68 0.30
N GLU A 259 -16.35 25.75 -0.15
CA GLU A 259 -17.14 25.74 -1.40
C GLU A 259 -16.34 25.22 -2.61
N SER A 260 -15.03 25.51 -2.64
CA SER A 260 -14.09 25.03 -3.66
C SER A 260 -14.05 23.51 -3.84
N ILE A 261 -14.55 22.71 -2.88
CA ILE A 261 -14.69 21.26 -3.01
C ILE A 261 -15.61 20.89 -4.19
N GLY A 262 -16.69 21.67 -4.41
CA GLY A 262 -17.64 21.46 -5.51
C GLY A 262 -17.02 21.70 -6.89
N GLU A 263 -15.88 22.39 -6.95
CA GLU A 263 -15.16 22.65 -8.19
C GLU A 263 -14.23 21.49 -8.61
N LEU A 264 -14.04 20.48 -7.74
CA LEU A 264 -13.13 19.35 -7.97
C LEU A 264 -13.79 18.26 -8.82
N LYS A 265 -13.92 18.51 -10.12
CA LYS A 265 -14.57 17.61 -11.10
C LYS A 265 -13.95 16.21 -11.23
N HIS A 266 -12.75 16.00 -10.67
CA HIS A 266 -12.05 14.72 -10.71
C HIS A 266 -12.08 13.97 -9.37
N LEU A 267 -12.66 14.57 -8.32
CA LEU A 267 -12.75 13.97 -7.00
C LEU A 267 -13.63 12.71 -7.07
N ARG A 268 -13.11 11.60 -6.56
CA ARG A 268 -13.73 10.28 -6.55
C ARG A 268 -13.81 9.69 -5.16
N TYR A 269 -13.01 10.22 -4.22
CA TYR A 269 -13.04 9.81 -2.83
C TYR A 269 -12.89 11.02 -1.93
N LEU A 270 -13.86 11.20 -1.05
CA LEU A 270 -13.85 12.19 0.01
C LEU A 270 -14.11 11.46 1.33
N ASN A 271 -13.11 11.44 2.22
CA ASN A 271 -13.30 10.94 3.57
C ASN A 271 -13.25 12.11 4.56
N ILE A 272 -14.36 12.30 5.26
CA ILE A 272 -14.57 13.30 6.32
C ILE A 272 -15.02 12.63 7.63
N ILE A 273 -14.75 11.33 7.78
CA ILE A 273 -15.07 10.59 9.00
C ILE A 273 -14.20 11.11 10.14
N GLY A 274 -14.80 11.31 11.31
CA GLY A 274 -14.10 11.84 12.48
C GLY A 274 -13.92 13.36 12.46
N THR A 275 -14.53 14.06 11.50
CA THR A 275 -14.57 15.52 11.44
C THR A 275 -15.84 16.07 12.11
N PHE A 276 -15.86 17.37 12.39
CA PHE A 276 -17.07 18.07 12.90
C PHE A 276 -18.00 18.53 11.77
N ILE A 277 -17.79 18.05 10.54
CA ILE A 277 -18.56 18.48 9.38
C ILE A 277 -20.01 18.04 9.52
N SER A 278 -20.92 19.01 9.44
CA SER A 278 -22.36 18.80 9.65
C SER A 278 -23.21 19.15 8.42
N LYS A 279 -22.61 19.77 7.40
CA LYS A 279 -23.23 20.08 6.11
C LYS A 279 -22.27 19.68 4.98
N ALA A 280 -22.78 18.98 3.98
CA ALA A 280 -22.09 18.83 2.71
C ALA A 280 -22.15 20.17 1.96
N ALA A 281 -21.15 20.47 1.11
CA ALA A 281 -21.28 21.58 0.18
C ALA A 281 -22.46 21.30 -0.77
N ASP A 282 -23.28 22.32 -1.04
CA ASP A 282 -24.55 22.18 -1.77
C ASP A 282 -24.40 21.60 -3.19
N ASP A 283 -23.17 21.52 -3.72
CA ASP A 283 -22.84 21.12 -5.10
C ASP A 283 -22.08 19.77 -5.22
N ILE A 284 -22.02 18.92 -4.18
CA ILE A 284 -21.42 17.58 -4.32
C ILE A 284 -22.45 16.64 -4.97
N ASP A 285 -22.51 16.65 -6.30
CA ASP A 285 -23.24 15.63 -7.05
C ASP A 285 -22.55 14.26 -6.84
N ALA A 286 -23.22 13.38 -6.11
CA ALA A 286 -22.79 11.99 -5.93
C ALA A 286 -22.84 11.26 -7.29
N CYS A 287 -21.66 10.89 -7.82
CA CYS A 287 -21.52 9.94 -8.92
C CYS A 287 -21.24 8.54 -8.38
#